data_AF-A0A0M0JYW6-F1
#
_entry.id   AF-A0A0M0JYW6-F1
#
_cell.length_a   1.000
_cell.length_b   1.000
_cell.length_c   1.000
_cell.angle_alpha   90.00
_cell.angle_beta   90.00
_cell.angle_gamma   90.00
#
_symmetry.space_group_name_H-M   'P 1'
#
loop_
_entity.id
_entity.type
_entity.pdbx_description
1 polymer ?
#
loop_
_entity_poly.entity_id
_entity_poly.type
_entity_poly.pdbx_seq_one_letter_code
_entity_poly.pdbx_strand_id
1 'polypeptide(L)'
;MLRGQEVPNFLSAAECDGLIRATAGLHDEKGCLECGTYWLKGREHGRRGQNGLTDEAVDLVTSVEERIGDLVGMRTHEHENVIKVTSYKPTSARAAYNLHHEKIGRPNRVATVLVYLSSLIGARHGGATIFPAASPNASVVRSFRAITPPRGTFWRVDERASDSRYGSVGLFSPQATDDVRAAQAAADATCTDPNGASAGVSVEPMRGKALVWYHERPDGVGTSEEEHLRDAEPLAWHCGCRVLEGGGERWALQKFKEHPRGGRAPERFYEVMAAHHEKLAPEQDGVAVHQECEA
;
A
#
# COMPACT_ATOMS: atom_id res chain seq x y z
N MET A 1 -0.08 17.42 0.55
CA MET A 1 -0.24 16.38 -0.50
C MET A 1 0.32 15.08 0.04
N LEU A 2 -0.15 13.93 -0.44
CA LEU A 2 0.39 12.63 -0.06
C LEU A 2 1.84 12.52 -0.53
N ARG A 3 2.73 12.01 0.33
CA ARG A 3 4.12 11.72 -0.05
C ARG A 3 4.18 10.37 -0.74
N GLY A 4 4.54 10.38 -2.01
CA GLY A 4 4.65 9.16 -2.79
C GLY A 4 4.82 9.44 -4.27
N GLN A 5 4.97 8.36 -5.03
CA GLN A 5 5.21 8.43 -6.46
C GLN A 5 4.62 7.21 -7.16
N GLU A 6 4.08 7.44 -8.35
CA GLU A 6 3.84 6.39 -9.34
C GLU A 6 5.08 6.24 -10.24
N VAL A 7 5.47 4.99 -10.49
CA VAL A 7 6.58 4.64 -11.38
C VAL A 7 6.04 3.72 -12.46
N PRO A 8 5.71 4.24 -13.66
CA PRO A 8 5.27 3.41 -14.77
C PRO A 8 6.40 2.48 -15.22
N ASN A 9 6.05 1.30 -15.72
CA ASN A 9 7.00 0.32 -16.26
C ASN A 9 8.12 -0.07 -15.26
N PHE A 10 7.82 -0.07 -13.95
CA PHE A 10 8.76 -0.49 -12.91
C PHE A 10 9.13 -1.97 -13.04
N LEU A 11 8.15 -2.81 -13.36
CA LEU A 11 8.37 -4.20 -13.80
C LEU A 11 7.92 -4.36 -15.25
N SER A 12 8.65 -5.21 -15.98
CA SER A 12 8.24 -5.70 -17.28
C SER A 12 7.06 -6.67 -17.18
N ALA A 13 6.37 -6.90 -18.29
CA ALA A 13 5.32 -7.90 -18.37
C ALA A 13 5.83 -9.29 -17.93
N ALA A 14 7.01 -9.72 -18.43
CA ALA A 14 7.58 -11.02 -18.11
C ALA A 14 7.85 -11.20 -16.61
N GLU A 15 8.35 -10.16 -15.94
CA GLU A 15 8.55 -10.16 -14.48
C GLU A 15 7.23 -10.26 -13.72
N CYS A 16 6.18 -9.53 -14.15
CA CYS A 16 4.85 -9.64 -13.54
C CYS A 16 4.31 -11.08 -13.64
N ASP A 17 4.39 -11.71 -14.82
CA ASP A 17 3.93 -13.09 -14.98
C ASP A 17 4.80 -14.08 -14.20
N GLY A 18 6.12 -13.83 -14.13
CA GLY A 18 7.04 -14.64 -13.35
C GLY A 18 6.68 -14.65 -11.86
N LEU A 19 6.36 -13.49 -11.30
CA LEU A 19 5.93 -13.35 -9.90
C LEU A 19 4.57 -14.01 -9.64
N ILE A 20 3.62 -13.91 -10.57
CA ILE A 20 2.32 -14.61 -10.46
C ILE A 20 2.56 -16.13 -10.54
N ARG A 21 3.38 -16.62 -11.49
CA ARG A 21 3.70 -18.05 -11.58
C ARG A 21 4.44 -18.56 -10.34
N ALA A 22 5.28 -17.74 -9.71
CA ALA A 22 5.98 -18.10 -8.48
C ALA A 22 5.04 -18.36 -7.30
N THR A 23 3.79 -17.89 -7.34
CA THR A 23 2.79 -18.24 -6.31
C THR A 23 2.19 -19.63 -6.52
N ALA A 24 2.40 -20.26 -7.68
CA ALA A 24 1.88 -21.59 -7.96
C ALA A 24 2.50 -22.63 -7.02
N GLY A 25 1.66 -23.37 -6.31
CA GLY A 25 2.11 -24.38 -5.34
C GLY A 25 2.47 -23.83 -3.97
N LEU A 26 2.40 -22.51 -3.76
CA LEU A 26 2.49 -21.93 -2.42
C LEU A 26 1.15 -22.06 -1.68
N HIS A 27 1.25 -22.22 -0.36
CA HIS A 27 0.09 -22.18 0.51
C HIS A 27 -0.51 -20.76 0.53
N ASP A 28 -1.77 -20.63 0.14
CA ASP A 28 -2.53 -19.40 0.35
C ASP A 28 -2.78 -19.20 1.85
N GLU A 29 -2.12 -18.22 2.46
CA GLU A 29 -2.19 -17.97 3.91
C GLU A 29 -3.62 -17.73 4.39
N LYS A 30 -4.46 -17.08 3.57
CA LYS A 30 -5.82 -16.73 3.99
C LYS A 30 -6.83 -17.83 3.75
N GLY A 31 -6.57 -18.75 2.81
CA GLY A 31 -7.53 -19.77 2.38
C GLY A 31 -8.89 -19.17 1.97
N CYS A 32 -8.91 -17.93 1.50
CA CYS A 32 -10.14 -17.19 1.23
C CYS A 32 -10.57 -17.44 -0.21
N LEU A 33 -11.87 -17.71 -0.44
CA LEU A 33 -12.40 -17.97 -1.78
C LEU A 33 -12.23 -16.78 -2.74
N GLU A 34 -12.21 -15.55 -2.18
CA GLU A 34 -12.23 -14.29 -2.92
C GLU A 34 -10.88 -13.57 -2.99
N CYS A 35 -9.89 -14.00 -2.20
CA CYS A 35 -8.56 -13.41 -2.24
C CYS A 35 -7.45 -14.40 -1.87
N GLY A 36 -6.35 -14.35 -2.61
CA GLY A 36 -5.11 -15.09 -2.30
C GLY A 36 -4.11 -14.20 -1.57
N THR A 37 -3.33 -14.77 -0.65
CA THR A 37 -2.14 -14.14 -0.05
C THR A 37 -0.98 -15.11 -0.03
N TYR A 38 0.11 -14.71 -0.69
CA TYR A 38 1.32 -15.51 -0.89
C TYR A 38 2.55 -14.72 -0.45
N TRP A 39 3.55 -15.41 0.09
CA TRP A 39 4.79 -14.79 0.56
C TRP A 39 5.96 -15.29 -0.28
N LEU A 40 6.62 -14.36 -0.97
CA LEU A 40 7.76 -14.64 -1.84
C LEU A 40 9.04 -14.16 -1.18
N LYS A 41 10.02 -15.06 -1.08
CA LYS A 41 11.24 -14.83 -0.31
C LYS A 41 12.46 -14.74 -1.23
N GLY A 42 13.16 -13.61 -1.18
CA GLY A 42 14.46 -13.41 -1.82
C GLY A 42 15.62 -13.94 -0.99
N ARG A 43 16.84 -13.86 -1.53
CA ARG A 43 18.05 -14.45 -0.92
C ARG A 43 18.43 -13.82 0.42
N GLU A 44 18.21 -12.52 0.58
CA GLU A 44 18.60 -11.73 1.77
C GLU A 44 17.91 -12.17 3.07
N HIS A 45 16.76 -12.83 2.99
CA HIS A 45 16.00 -13.26 4.18
C HIS A 45 16.43 -14.64 4.72
N GLY A 46 17.49 -15.23 4.17
CA GLY A 46 18.04 -16.53 4.57
C GLY A 46 17.19 -17.76 4.21
N ARG A 47 17.64 -18.96 4.58
CA ARG A 47 16.99 -20.25 4.19
C ARG A 47 15.83 -20.72 5.10
N ARG A 48 15.46 -20.00 6.16
CA ARG A 48 14.38 -20.41 7.09
C ARG A 48 13.02 -19.81 6.72
N GLY A 49 12.05 -20.64 6.35
CA GLY A 49 10.64 -20.25 6.15
C GLY A 49 10.26 -20.08 4.67
N GLN A 50 9.47 -21.07 4.19
CA GLN A 50 8.88 -21.27 2.84
C GLN A 50 9.84 -21.53 1.66
N ASN A 51 10.31 -22.79 1.57
CA ASN A 51 11.15 -23.36 0.50
C ASN A 51 10.34 -23.89 -0.72
N GLY A 52 9.28 -23.21 -1.13
CA GLY A 52 8.46 -23.64 -2.28
C GLY A 52 8.90 -23.09 -3.63
N LEU A 53 9.82 -22.12 -3.65
CA LEU A 53 10.22 -21.39 -4.85
C LEU A 53 11.36 -22.10 -5.59
N THR A 54 11.35 -21.98 -6.92
CA THR A 54 12.48 -22.35 -7.76
C THR A 54 13.61 -21.34 -7.61
N ASP A 55 14.85 -21.73 -7.95
CA ASP A 55 16.00 -20.81 -7.92
C ASP A 55 15.77 -19.57 -8.81
N GLU A 56 15.17 -19.76 -9.99
CA GLU A 56 14.78 -18.66 -10.88
C GLU A 56 13.79 -17.69 -10.21
N ALA A 57 12.78 -18.20 -9.50
CA ALA A 57 11.83 -17.36 -8.79
C ALA A 57 12.49 -16.60 -7.63
N VAL A 58 13.44 -17.24 -6.92
CA VAL A 58 14.23 -16.58 -5.88
C VAL A 58 15.09 -15.45 -6.47
N ASP A 59 15.70 -15.66 -7.63
CA ASP A 59 16.52 -14.65 -8.31
C ASP A 59 15.67 -13.47 -8.81
N LEU A 60 14.50 -13.76 -9.38
CA LEU A 60 13.52 -12.74 -9.76
C LEU A 60 13.09 -11.90 -8.55
N VAL A 61 12.70 -12.55 -7.45
CA VAL A 61 12.27 -11.86 -6.23
C VAL A 61 13.40 -11.00 -5.67
N THR A 62 14.63 -11.51 -5.66
CA THR A 62 15.80 -10.78 -5.16
C THR A 62 16.07 -9.52 -6.01
N SER A 63 16.07 -9.65 -7.34
CA SER A 63 16.22 -8.51 -8.26
C SER A 63 15.13 -7.44 -8.07
N VAL A 64 13.89 -7.86 -7.82
CA VAL A 64 12.78 -6.94 -7.52
C VAL A 64 12.97 -6.26 -6.16
N GLU A 65 13.42 -6.98 -5.12
CA GLU A 65 13.72 -6.39 -3.81
C GLU A 65 14.84 -5.35 -3.89
N GLU A 66 15.89 -5.59 -4.69
CA GLU A 66 16.97 -4.64 -4.95
C GLU A 66 16.45 -3.38 -5.65
N ARG A 67 15.66 -3.55 -6.71
CA ARG A 67 15.05 -2.42 -7.45
C ARG A 67 14.12 -1.59 -6.57
N ILE A 68 13.36 -2.24 -5.69
CA ILE A 68 12.54 -1.56 -4.68
C ILE A 68 13.43 -0.80 -3.70
N GLY A 69 14.55 -1.39 -3.27
CA GLY A 69 15.49 -0.75 -2.37
C GLY A 69 16.11 0.52 -2.97
N ASP A 70 16.46 0.49 -4.25
CA ASP A 70 16.95 1.64 -4.99
C ASP A 70 15.87 2.73 -5.13
N LEU A 71 14.63 2.34 -5.43
CA LEU A 71 13.48 3.26 -5.56
C LEU A 71 13.24 4.06 -4.27
N VAL A 72 13.44 3.46 -3.10
CA VAL A 72 13.14 4.08 -1.81
C VAL A 72 14.37 4.56 -1.06
N GLY A 73 15.57 4.32 -1.59
CA GLY A 73 16.83 4.67 -0.92
C GLY A 73 17.17 3.80 0.29
N MET A 74 16.55 2.61 0.44
CA MET A 74 16.80 1.69 1.54
C MET A 74 16.83 0.25 1.05
N ARG A 75 18.01 -0.38 1.10
CA ARG A 75 18.18 -1.80 0.77
C ARG A 75 17.29 -2.69 1.63
N THR A 76 16.95 -3.86 1.10
CA THR A 76 16.29 -4.90 1.90
C THR A 76 17.23 -5.37 3.01
N HIS A 77 16.67 -5.70 4.16
CA HIS A 77 17.39 -6.28 5.29
C HIS A 77 16.55 -7.37 5.97
N GLU A 78 17.21 -8.23 6.75
CA GLU A 78 16.63 -9.44 7.35
C GLU A 78 15.43 -9.21 8.28
N HIS A 79 15.28 -7.99 8.80
CA HIS A 79 14.18 -7.64 9.69
C HIS A 79 12.89 -7.25 8.98
N GLU A 80 12.91 -7.00 7.67
CA GLU A 80 11.71 -6.63 6.92
C GLU A 80 10.85 -7.85 6.59
N ASN A 81 9.55 -7.63 6.43
CA ASN A 81 8.70 -8.64 5.82
C ASN A 81 9.20 -8.99 4.40
N VAL A 82 9.10 -10.26 4.04
CA VAL A 82 9.30 -10.72 2.66
C VAL A 82 8.22 -10.14 1.74
N ILE A 83 8.39 -10.28 0.43
CA ILE A 83 7.41 -9.81 -0.54
C ILE A 83 6.06 -10.51 -0.31
N LYS A 84 4.98 -9.73 -0.27
CA LYS A 84 3.61 -10.22 -0.22
C LYS A 84 2.98 -10.10 -1.60
N VAL A 85 2.49 -11.18 -2.18
CA VAL A 85 1.65 -11.15 -3.38
C VAL A 85 0.21 -11.40 -2.98
N THR A 86 -0.69 -10.57 -3.48
CA THR A 86 -2.13 -10.68 -3.24
C THR A 86 -2.89 -10.78 -4.55
N SER A 87 -3.94 -11.59 -4.53
CA SER A 87 -4.91 -11.66 -5.62
C SER A 87 -6.32 -11.34 -5.11
N TYR A 88 -7.13 -10.65 -5.91
CA TYR A 88 -8.52 -10.34 -5.58
C TYR A 88 -9.41 -10.65 -6.77
N LYS A 89 -10.40 -11.51 -6.54
CA LYS A 89 -11.39 -11.88 -7.56
C LYS A 89 -12.50 -10.83 -7.66
N PRO A 90 -13.16 -10.74 -8.83
CA PRO A 90 -14.33 -9.89 -9.01
C PRO A 90 -15.46 -10.21 -8.01
N THR A 91 -16.18 -9.17 -7.60
CA THR A 91 -17.36 -9.24 -6.74
C THR A 91 -18.39 -8.18 -7.16
N SER A 92 -19.64 -8.34 -6.73
CA SER A 92 -20.70 -7.36 -6.94
C SER A 92 -20.65 -6.19 -5.94
N ALA A 93 -19.89 -6.33 -4.84
CA ALA A 93 -19.74 -5.28 -3.83
C ALA A 93 -18.85 -4.13 -4.33
N ARG A 94 -19.29 -2.88 -4.10
CA ARG A 94 -18.56 -1.66 -4.51
C ARG A 94 -17.85 -0.92 -3.37
N ALA A 95 -18.13 -1.26 -2.12
CA ALA A 95 -17.54 -0.62 -0.95
C ALA A 95 -16.01 -0.81 -0.90
N ALA A 96 -15.30 0.17 -0.36
CA ALA A 96 -13.87 0.04 -0.08
C ALA A 96 -13.65 -1.07 0.96
N TYR A 97 -12.48 -1.71 0.91
CA TYR A 97 -12.14 -2.78 1.85
C TYR A 97 -10.75 -2.60 2.45
N ASN A 98 -10.59 -3.07 3.68
CA ASN A 98 -9.36 -2.95 4.47
C ASN A 98 -8.86 -1.50 4.53
N LEU A 99 -9.68 -0.56 4.98
CA LEU A 99 -9.17 0.77 5.32
C LEU A 99 -8.23 0.64 6.52
N HIS A 100 -6.97 1.03 6.35
CA HIS A 100 -5.96 0.91 7.40
C HIS A 100 -4.78 1.86 7.17
N HIS A 101 -3.95 1.97 8.20
CA HIS A 101 -2.65 2.61 8.14
C HIS A 101 -1.59 1.57 8.55
N GLU A 102 -0.53 1.41 7.77
CA GLU A 102 0.39 0.27 7.96
C GLU A 102 1.18 0.34 9.27
N LYS A 103 1.36 1.52 9.87
CA LYS A 103 1.97 1.66 11.21
C LYS A 103 1.11 1.14 12.35
N ILE A 104 -0.19 0.90 12.14
CA ILE A 104 -1.07 0.35 13.19
C ILE A 104 -0.74 -1.14 13.36
N GLY A 105 -0.22 -1.49 14.55
CA GLY A 105 0.27 -2.84 14.87
C GLY A 105 1.66 -3.19 14.29
N ARG A 106 2.24 -2.33 13.45
CA ARG A 106 3.58 -2.52 12.84
C ARG A 106 4.37 -1.19 12.86
N PRO A 107 4.83 -0.74 14.04
CA PRO A 107 5.34 0.62 14.24
C PRO A 107 6.61 0.94 13.45
N ASN A 108 7.36 -0.08 13.02
CA ASN A 108 8.61 0.11 12.29
C ASN A 108 8.40 0.31 10.79
N ARG A 109 7.17 0.22 10.25
CA ARG A 109 6.92 0.42 8.82
C ARG A 109 7.04 1.88 8.44
N VAL A 110 7.92 2.16 7.49
CA VAL A 110 8.27 3.53 7.05
C VAL A 110 7.76 3.86 5.66
N ALA A 111 7.68 2.86 4.78
CA ALA A 111 7.12 3.00 3.45
C ALA A 111 6.49 1.69 2.97
N THR A 112 5.57 1.81 2.02
CA THR A 112 5.06 0.68 1.26
C THR A 112 5.36 0.91 -0.22
N VAL A 113 5.83 -0.15 -0.88
CA VAL A 113 5.88 -0.22 -2.34
C VAL A 113 4.89 -1.28 -2.80
N LEU A 114 3.88 -0.87 -3.56
CA LEU A 114 2.90 -1.74 -4.19
C LEU A 114 3.13 -1.73 -5.69
N VAL A 115 3.28 -2.90 -6.30
CA VAL A 115 3.42 -3.06 -7.75
C VAL A 115 2.23 -3.84 -8.28
N TYR A 116 1.53 -3.27 -9.25
CA TYR A 116 0.42 -3.97 -9.91
C TYR A 116 0.99 -5.01 -10.88
N LEU A 117 0.56 -6.27 -10.74
CA LEU A 117 0.98 -7.38 -11.60
C LEU A 117 -0.06 -7.67 -12.71
N SER A 118 -1.29 -7.16 -12.55
CA SER A 118 -2.32 -7.16 -13.60
C SER A 118 -2.90 -5.75 -13.80
N SER A 119 -3.54 -5.53 -14.94
CA SER A 119 -4.20 -4.26 -15.27
C SER A 119 -5.71 -4.35 -15.08
N LEU A 120 -6.29 -3.34 -14.44
CA LEU A 120 -7.74 -3.12 -14.34
C LEU A 120 -7.98 -1.63 -14.57
N ILE A 121 -8.21 -1.25 -15.83
CA ILE A 121 -8.23 0.17 -16.24
C ILE A 121 -9.67 0.69 -16.24
N GLY A 122 -9.90 1.84 -15.58
CA GLY A 122 -11.19 2.49 -15.49
C GLY A 122 -12.05 2.07 -14.28
N ALA A 123 -12.73 3.05 -13.69
CA ALA A 123 -13.59 2.91 -12.50
C ALA A 123 -14.63 1.77 -12.58
N ARG A 124 -15.10 1.42 -13.78
CA ARG A 124 -16.06 0.33 -14.00
C ARG A 124 -15.55 -1.05 -13.57
N HIS A 125 -14.24 -1.26 -13.53
CA HIS A 125 -13.63 -2.54 -13.13
C HIS A 125 -13.19 -2.55 -11.66
N GLY A 126 -13.22 -1.39 -10.98
CA GLY A 126 -12.75 -1.23 -9.61
C GLY A 126 -11.27 -1.57 -9.43
N GLY A 127 -10.89 -2.12 -8.28
CA GLY A 127 -9.53 -2.61 -8.04
C GLY A 127 -8.47 -1.56 -7.75
N ALA A 128 -8.78 -0.25 -7.77
CA ALA A 128 -7.84 0.81 -7.43
C ALA A 128 -7.26 0.69 -6.00
N THR A 129 -6.07 1.24 -5.79
CA THR A 129 -5.59 1.60 -4.45
C THR A 129 -5.93 3.06 -4.22
N ILE A 130 -6.61 3.37 -3.13
CA ILE A 130 -7.06 4.73 -2.81
C ILE A 130 -6.46 5.24 -1.51
N PHE A 131 -6.28 6.56 -1.43
CA PHE A 131 -5.84 7.30 -0.25
C PHE A 131 -6.89 8.36 0.10
N PRO A 132 -7.99 7.96 0.77
CA PRO A 132 -9.10 8.87 1.05
C PRO A 132 -8.71 10.06 1.92
N ALA A 133 -7.66 9.93 2.74
CA ALA A 133 -7.14 11.03 3.53
C ALA A 133 -6.44 12.11 2.68
N ALA A 134 -5.97 11.77 1.48
CA ALA A 134 -5.39 12.71 0.52
C ALA A 134 -6.48 13.47 -0.27
N SER A 135 -7.54 13.85 0.41
CA SER A 135 -8.70 14.58 -0.13
C SER A 135 -8.49 16.09 -0.08
N PRO A 136 -9.02 16.85 -1.05
CA PRO A 136 -9.07 18.31 -0.95
C PRO A 136 -10.04 18.79 0.15
N ASN A 137 -10.92 17.93 0.65
CA ASN A 137 -11.89 18.27 1.69
C ASN A 137 -11.23 18.22 3.10
N ALA A 138 -11.06 19.40 3.72
CA ALA A 138 -10.44 19.53 5.03
C ALA A 138 -11.18 18.77 6.16
N SER A 139 -12.49 18.55 6.05
CA SER A 139 -13.24 17.76 7.02
C SER A 139 -12.86 16.27 6.94
N VAL A 140 -12.71 15.74 5.72
CA VAL A 140 -12.24 14.35 5.51
C VAL A 140 -10.85 14.18 6.11
N VAL A 141 -9.93 15.10 5.77
CA VAL A 141 -8.55 15.09 6.32
C VAL A 141 -8.56 15.13 7.85
N ARG A 142 -9.45 15.90 8.47
CA ARG A 142 -9.58 16.01 9.93
C ARG A 142 -9.96 14.68 10.57
N SER A 143 -10.94 13.96 10.03
CA SER A 143 -11.34 12.66 10.57
C SER A 143 -10.21 11.63 10.49
N PHE A 144 -9.45 11.62 9.40
CA PHE A 144 -8.25 10.76 9.30
C PHE A 144 -7.16 11.13 10.31
N ARG A 145 -6.93 12.42 10.57
CA ARG A 145 -6.02 12.86 11.62
C ARG A 145 -6.49 12.42 13.01
N ALA A 146 -7.79 12.46 13.28
CA ALA A 146 -8.36 12.07 14.57
C ALA A 146 -8.19 10.57 14.88
N ILE A 147 -8.23 9.72 13.85
CA ILE A 147 -8.04 8.26 13.99
C ILE A 147 -6.59 7.81 13.81
N THR A 148 -5.69 8.71 13.38
CA THR A 148 -4.26 8.43 13.28
C THR A 148 -3.66 8.42 14.69
N PRO A 149 -2.91 7.36 15.10
CA PRO A 149 -2.34 7.29 16.45
C PRO A 149 -1.50 8.54 16.74
N PRO A 150 -1.70 9.24 17.87
CA PRO A 150 -0.85 10.35 18.24
C PRO A 150 0.59 9.90 18.48
N ARG A 151 1.52 10.85 18.35
CA ARG A 151 2.96 10.65 18.53
C ARG A 151 3.28 9.78 19.74
N GLY A 152 3.95 8.66 19.52
CA GLY A 152 4.41 7.76 20.59
C GLY A 152 3.33 6.89 21.22
N THR A 153 2.13 6.84 20.63
CA THR A 153 1.11 5.85 20.97
C THR A 153 1.04 4.78 19.89
N PHE A 154 1.09 3.53 20.32
CA PHE A 154 0.72 2.40 19.48
C PHE A 154 -0.56 1.83 20.08
N TRP A 155 -1.60 1.66 19.27
CA TRP A 155 -2.72 0.83 19.68
C TRP A 155 -2.16 -0.58 19.87
N ARG A 156 -1.93 -0.97 21.14
CA ARG A 156 -1.70 -2.37 21.47
C ARG A 156 -2.96 -3.10 21.05
N VAL A 157 -2.84 -3.92 20.01
CA VAL A 157 -3.77 -5.00 19.77
C VAL A 157 -3.64 -5.89 21.00
N ASP A 158 -4.69 -5.98 21.80
CA ASP A 158 -4.71 -6.96 22.88
C ASP A 158 -4.40 -8.33 22.26
N GLU A 159 -3.35 -9.02 22.73
CA GLU A 159 -2.83 -10.25 22.09
C GLU A 159 -3.86 -11.39 22.04
N ARG A 160 -4.98 -11.26 22.77
CA ARG A 160 -6.13 -12.17 22.72
C ARG A 160 -7.04 -11.99 21.50
N ALA A 161 -6.87 -10.92 20.72
CA ALA A 161 -7.67 -10.63 19.53
C ALA A 161 -6.94 -11.01 18.22
N SER A 162 -5.94 -11.90 18.27
CA SER A 162 -5.29 -12.47 17.08
C SER A 162 -6.18 -13.43 16.28
N ASP A 163 -7.49 -13.46 16.56
CA ASP A 163 -8.44 -14.24 15.79
C ASP A 163 -8.63 -13.53 14.44
N SER A 164 -8.06 -14.15 13.40
CA SER A 164 -8.07 -13.73 11.98
C SER A 164 -9.45 -13.46 11.37
N ARG A 165 -10.52 -13.53 12.16
CA ARG A 165 -11.91 -13.15 11.84
C ARG A 165 -12.17 -11.65 12.01
N TYR A 166 -11.26 -10.90 12.62
CA TYR A 166 -11.38 -9.46 12.83
C TYR A 166 -10.49 -8.71 11.83
N GLY A 167 -11.11 -7.82 11.04
CA GLY A 167 -10.42 -6.96 10.08
C GLY A 167 -9.29 -6.16 10.74
N SER A 168 -8.30 -5.77 9.92
CA SER A 168 -7.13 -4.97 10.30
C SER A 168 -7.43 -4.01 11.45
N VAL A 169 -6.69 -4.20 12.54
CA VAL A 169 -6.67 -3.40 13.76
C VAL A 169 -6.83 -1.92 13.41
N GLY A 170 -7.95 -1.31 13.84
CA GLY A 170 -8.14 0.13 13.72
C GLY A 170 -9.59 0.60 13.54
N LEU A 171 -10.52 -0.23 13.07
CA LEU A 171 -11.88 0.23 12.74
C LEU A 171 -13.04 -0.48 13.46
N PHE A 172 -12.77 -1.47 14.32
CA PHE A 172 -13.83 -2.25 14.98
C PHE A 172 -13.80 -2.15 16.52
N SER A 173 -13.66 -0.94 17.07
CA SER A 173 -14.23 -0.69 18.39
C SER A 173 -15.75 -0.56 18.24
N PRO A 174 -16.59 -1.26 19.03
CA PRO A 174 -18.04 -1.06 19.09
C PRO A 174 -18.45 0.40 19.40
N GLN A 175 -17.48 1.23 19.80
CA GLN A 175 -17.60 2.68 19.96
C GLN A 175 -17.06 3.40 18.71
N ALA A 176 -17.46 2.99 17.50
CA ALA A 176 -17.07 3.63 16.25
C ALA A 176 -17.38 5.14 16.37
N THR A 177 -16.33 5.92 16.62
CA THR A 177 -16.41 7.36 16.74
C THR A 177 -16.90 7.91 15.39
N ASP A 178 -17.57 9.06 15.41
CA ASP A 178 -18.08 9.66 14.16
C ASP A 178 -16.96 9.85 13.12
N ASP A 179 -15.71 10.04 13.57
CA ASP A 179 -14.52 10.10 12.70
C ASP A 179 -14.22 8.79 11.98
N VAL A 180 -14.38 7.63 12.63
CA VAL A 180 -14.19 6.32 11.98
C VAL A 180 -15.23 6.11 10.89
N ARG A 181 -16.50 6.47 11.15
CA ARG A 181 -17.57 6.38 10.15
C ARG A 181 -17.35 7.36 9.00
N ALA A 182 -16.93 8.58 9.31
CA ALA A 182 -16.60 9.59 8.29
C ALA A 182 -15.42 9.14 7.41
N ALA A 183 -14.38 8.56 8.01
CA ALA A 183 -13.23 8.01 7.28
C ALA A 183 -13.64 6.86 6.34
N GLN A 184 -14.47 5.93 6.82
CA GLN A 184 -14.99 4.84 5.99
C GLN A 184 -15.89 5.36 4.86
N ALA A 185 -16.79 6.31 5.14
CA ALA A 185 -17.64 6.92 4.12
C ALA A 185 -16.82 7.64 3.04
N ALA A 186 -15.74 8.33 3.41
CA ALA A 186 -14.83 8.97 2.47
C ALA A 186 -14.07 7.95 1.60
N ALA A 187 -13.69 6.79 2.16
CA ALA A 187 -13.10 5.69 1.40
C ALA A 187 -14.08 5.12 0.38
N ASP A 188 -15.32 4.83 0.78
CA ASP A 188 -16.36 4.31 -0.10
C ASP A 188 -16.71 5.31 -1.22
N ALA A 189 -16.75 6.61 -0.89
CA ALA A 189 -16.95 7.68 -1.87
C ALA A 189 -15.81 7.74 -2.89
N THR A 190 -14.55 7.66 -2.44
CA THR A 190 -13.38 7.68 -3.34
C THR A 190 -13.36 6.47 -4.29
N CYS A 191 -13.86 5.30 -3.87
CA CYS A 191 -13.99 4.14 -4.76
C CYS A 191 -15.14 4.26 -5.76
N THR A 192 -16.22 4.93 -5.39
CA THR A 192 -17.43 5.03 -6.23
C THR A 192 -17.35 6.17 -7.23
N ASP A 193 -16.77 7.29 -6.81
CA ASP A 193 -16.60 8.51 -7.58
C ASP A 193 -15.20 9.09 -7.33
N PRO A 194 -14.16 8.55 -7.99
CA PRO A 194 -12.78 8.98 -7.78
C PRO A 194 -12.50 10.44 -8.19
N ASN A 195 -13.41 11.05 -8.96
CA ASN A 195 -13.32 12.44 -9.39
C ASN A 195 -14.24 13.37 -8.57
N GLY A 196 -14.91 12.82 -7.55
CA GLY A 196 -15.83 13.57 -6.70
C GLY A 196 -15.10 14.63 -5.88
N ALA A 197 -15.81 15.70 -5.52
CA ALA A 197 -15.24 16.85 -4.80
C ALA A 197 -14.65 16.53 -3.41
N SER A 198 -14.91 15.33 -2.86
CA SER A 198 -14.33 14.85 -1.61
C SER A 198 -13.45 13.61 -1.78
N ALA A 199 -13.26 13.15 -3.02
CA ALA A 199 -12.44 11.99 -3.30
C ALA A 199 -10.98 12.25 -2.92
N GLY A 200 -10.35 11.23 -2.33
CA GLY A 200 -8.91 11.22 -2.15
C GLY A 200 -8.18 10.87 -3.43
N VAL A 201 -6.88 10.60 -3.32
CA VAL A 201 -6.10 10.08 -4.46
C VAL A 201 -6.55 8.65 -4.78
N SER A 202 -6.75 8.35 -6.06
CA SER A 202 -7.04 7.01 -6.57
C SER A 202 -6.00 6.61 -7.60
N VAL A 203 -5.42 5.43 -7.45
CA VAL A 203 -4.38 4.92 -8.35
C VAL A 203 -4.88 3.65 -9.02
N GLU A 204 -5.10 3.73 -10.34
CA GLU A 204 -5.57 2.59 -11.11
C GLU A 204 -4.50 1.49 -11.22
N PRO A 205 -4.90 0.20 -11.18
CA PRO A 205 -4.02 -0.92 -11.45
C PRO A 205 -3.58 -0.94 -12.90
N MET A 206 -2.32 -0.60 -13.13
CA MET A 206 -1.67 -0.77 -14.43
C MET A 206 -0.50 -1.72 -14.25
N ARG A 207 -0.54 -2.86 -14.95
CA ARG A 207 0.51 -3.88 -14.88
C ARG A 207 1.90 -3.27 -15.04
N GLY A 208 2.81 -3.66 -14.13
CA GLY A 208 4.18 -3.18 -14.09
C GLY A 208 4.35 -1.81 -13.42
N LYS A 209 3.27 -1.07 -13.13
CA LYS A 209 3.36 0.21 -12.41
C LYS A 209 3.59 -0.05 -10.92
N ALA A 210 4.59 0.63 -10.36
CA ALA A 210 4.78 0.72 -8.92
C ALA A 210 4.13 1.99 -8.37
N LEU A 211 3.68 1.90 -7.12
CA LEU A 211 3.18 2.96 -6.29
C LEU A 211 3.95 2.90 -4.98
N VAL A 212 4.65 3.98 -4.64
CA VAL A 212 5.33 4.13 -3.35
C VAL A 212 4.65 5.22 -2.54
N TRP A 213 4.48 4.99 -1.24
CA TRP A 213 4.08 6.01 -0.28
C TRP A 213 4.75 5.79 1.07
N TYR A 214 4.82 6.87 1.84
CA TYR A 214 5.53 6.92 3.12
C TYR A 214 4.55 7.04 4.27
N HIS A 215 4.84 6.33 5.36
CA HIS A 215 3.99 6.28 6.55
C HIS A 215 4.45 7.25 7.64
N GLU A 216 5.49 8.03 7.36
CA GLU A 216 6.14 8.93 8.30
C GLU A 216 6.24 10.33 7.73
N ARG A 217 6.16 11.31 8.61
CA ARG A 217 6.41 12.70 8.22
C ARG A 217 7.92 13.02 8.34
N PRO A 218 8.51 13.78 7.39
CA PRO A 218 9.91 14.18 7.45
C PRO A 218 10.23 15.16 8.57
N ASP A 219 9.24 15.89 9.08
CA ASP A 219 9.42 16.80 10.23
C ASP A 219 9.60 16.05 11.56
N GLY A 220 9.53 14.72 11.53
CA GLY A 220 9.98 13.81 12.58
C GLY A 220 11.49 13.78 12.80
N VAL A 221 12.26 14.82 12.41
CA VAL A 221 13.64 15.03 12.85
C VAL A 221 13.64 15.43 14.34
N GLY A 222 13.13 14.53 15.18
CA GLY A 222 13.36 14.57 16.61
C GLY A 222 14.82 14.29 16.90
N THR A 223 15.39 15.00 17.86
CA THR A 223 16.83 14.96 18.18
C THR A 223 17.25 13.68 18.91
N SER A 224 16.36 12.69 19.06
CA SER A 224 16.63 11.40 19.70
C SER A 224 16.17 10.21 18.84
N GLU A 225 16.85 9.07 18.98
CA GLU A 225 16.50 7.82 18.29
C GLU A 225 15.07 7.33 18.62
N GLU A 226 14.56 7.63 19.82
CA GLU A 226 13.20 7.30 20.20
C GLU A 226 12.15 8.17 19.50
N GLU A 227 12.46 9.42 19.12
CA GLU A 227 11.48 10.36 18.56
C GLU A 227 11.20 10.17 17.06
N HIS A 228 12.17 9.67 16.29
CA HIS A 228 12.02 9.46 14.84
C HIS A 228 10.93 8.44 14.48
N LEU A 229 10.67 7.46 15.34
CA LEU A 229 9.79 6.32 15.06
C LEU A 229 8.28 6.65 15.06
N ARG A 230 7.88 7.90 15.33
CA ARG A 230 6.61 8.14 16.05
C ARG A 230 5.53 8.97 15.35
N ASP A 231 5.83 9.70 14.27
CA ASP A 231 4.82 10.54 13.60
C ASP A 231 4.26 9.86 12.35
N ALA A 232 3.17 9.10 12.54
CA ALA A 232 2.42 8.51 11.44
C ALA A 232 1.86 9.61 10.52
N GLU A 233 2.02 9.44 9.21
CA GLU A 233 1.50 10.35 8.18
C GLU A 233 -0.01 10.12 7.99
N PRO A 234 -0.90 11.03 8.44
CA PRO A 234 -2.34 10.83 8.33
C PRO A 234 -2.83 10.69 6.89
N LEU A 235 -2.08 11.17 5.90
CA LEU A 235 -2.45 11.02 4.49
C LEU A 235 -2.20 9.59 3.96
N ALA A 236 -1.42 8.76 4.66
CA ALA A 236 -1.07 7.39 4.25
C ALA A 236 -2.15 6.33 4.58
N TRP A 237 -3.28 6.75 5.16
CA TRP A 237 -4.46 5.88 5.25
C TRP A 237 -4.91 5.49 3.85
N HIS A 238 -5.05 4.19 3.63
CA HIS A 238 -5.32 3.65 2.31
C HIS A 238 -6.16 2.37 2.39
N CYS A 239 -6.75 2.02 1.27
CA CYS A 239 -7.51 0.78 1.07
C CYS A 239 -7.50 0.38 -0.40
N GLY A 240 -8.06 -0.80 -0.68
CA GLY A 240 -8.41 -1.21 -2.02
C GLY A 240 -9.88 -0.93 -2.32
N CYS A 241 -10.17 -0.54 -3.55
CA CYS A 241 -11.51 -0.69 -4.12
C CYS A 241 -11.72 -2.13 -4.55
N ARG A 242 -12.92 -2.67 -4.32
CA ARG A 242 -13.26 -4.03 -4.76
C ARG A 242 -13.10 -4.15 -6.27
N VAL A 243 -12.67 -5.32 -6.71
CA VAL A 243 -12.67 -5.67 -8.13
C VAL A 243 -14.11 -5.94 -8.52
N LEU A 244 -14.63 -5.25 -9.53
CA LEU A 244 -16.03 -5.38 -9.93
C LEU A 244 -16.20 -6.46 -11.00
N GLU A 245 -17.39 -7.05 -11.06
CA GLU A 245 -17.77 -7.96 -12.13
C GLU A 245 -17.50 -7.35 -13.52
N GLY A 246 -16.98 -8.17 -14.43
CA GLY A 246 -16.45 -7.70 -15.72
C GLY A 246 -14.98 -7.26 -15.68
N GLY A 247 -14.40 -7.06 -14.49
CA GLY A 247 -12.95 -7.00 -14.28
C GLY A 247 -12.31 -8.38 -14.27
N GLY A 248 -11.02 -8.46 -14.61
CA GLY A 248 -10.19 -9.64 -14.35
C GLY A 248 -9.74 -9.73 -12.88
N GLU A 249 -8.97 -10.75 -12.53
CA GLU A 249 -8.37 -10.83 -11.19
C GLU A 249 -7.31 -9.73 -11.01
N ARG A 250 -7.38 -8.99 -9.89
CA ARG A 250 -6.34 -8.03 -9.52
C ARG A 250 -5.20 -8.77 -8.86
N TRP A 251 -3.99 -8.65 -9.41
CA TRP A 251 -2.77 -9.14 -8.81
C TRP A 251 -1.88 -7.97 -8.42
N ALA A 252 -1.36 -7.99 -7.19
CA ALA A 252 -0.44 -6.98 -6.71
C ALA A 252 0.63 -7.58 -5.80
N LEU A 253 1.85 -7.08 -5.97
CA LEU A 253 2.97 -7.28 -5.09
C LEU A 253 3.05 -6.13 -4.10
N GLN A 254 3.33 -6.40 -2.84
CA GLN A 254 3.51 -5.40 -1.79
C GLN A 254 4.79 -5.72 -1.02
N LYS A 255 5.65 -4.71 -0.87
CA LYS A 255 6.83 -4.75 -0.01
C LYS A 255 6.70 -3.66 1.06
N PHE A 256 6.88 -4.08 2.30
CA PHE A 256 7.00 -3.17 3.44
C PHE A 256 8.45 -2.86 3.67
N LYS A 257 8.75 -1.56 3.76
CA LYS A 257 10.05 -1.06 4.18
C LYS A 257 9.96 -0.72 5.64
N GLU A 258 10.93 -1.20 6.42
CA GLU A 258 10.91 -1.05 7.87
C GLU A 258 12.21 -0.45 8.37
N HIS A 259 12.18 0.20 9.53
CA HIS A 259 13.42 0.51 10.22
C HIS A 259 14.17 -0.79 10.59
N PRO A 260 15.50 -0.84 10.43
CA PRO A 260 16.32 -1.91 11.00
C PRO A 260 16.10 -1.99 12.52
N ARG A 261 16.12 -3.20 13.09
CA ARG A 261 16.02 -3.35 14.56
C ARG A 261 17.16 -2.58 15.24
N GLY A 262 16.80 -1.74 16.21
CA GLY A 262 17.77 -0.95 16.98
C GLY A 262 18.39 0.21 16.21
N GLY A 263 17.80 0.63 15.08
CA GLY A 263 18.29 1.77 14.31
C GLY A 263 17.18 2.47 13.52
N ARG A 264 17.59 3.43 12.70
CA ARG A 264 16.71 4.16 11.77
C ARG A 264 16.99 3.78 10.32
N ALA A 265 16.07 4.17 9.43
CA ALA A 265 16.29 4.08 7.99
C ALA A 265 17.56 4.89 7.61
N PRO A 266 18.30 4.50 6.57
CA PRO A 266 19.51 5.22 6.15
C PRO A 266 19.16 6.65 5.69
N GLU A 267 20.11 7.58 5.76
CA GLU A 267 19.85 8.99 5.38
C GLU A 267 19.32 9.12 3.93
N ARG A 268 19.84 8.30 3.02
CA ARG A 268 19.37 8.20 1.63
C ARG A 268 17.87 7.93 1.50
N PHE A 269 17.26 7.21 2.45
CA PHE A 269 15.81 7.00 2.47
C PHE A 269 15.05 8.32 2.63
N TYR A 270 15.51 9.17 3.55
CA TYR A 270 14.87 10.46 3.83
C TYR A 270 15.09 11.46 2.70
N GLU A 271 16.25 11.43 2.05
CA GLU A 271 16.52 12.21 0.83
C GLU A 271 15.53 11.85 -0.29
N VAL A 272 15.35 10.55 -0.55
CA VAL A 272 14.40 10.05 -1.56
C VAL A 272 12.95 10.36 -1.16
N MET A 273 12.59 10.19 0.12
CA MET A 273 11.27 10.53 0.65
C MET A 273 10.95 12.02 0.44
N ALA A 274 11.91 12.90 0.68
CA ALA A 274 11.75 14.33 0.43
C ALA A 274 11.52 14.62 -1.06
N ALA A 275 12.23 13.92 -1.96
CA ALA A 275 12.08 14.06 -3.41
C ALA A 275 10.73 13.53 -3.96
N HIS A 276 10.08 12.60 -3.26
CA HIS A 276 8.75 12.08 -3.63
C HIS A 276 7.57 12.97 -3.16
N HIS A 277 7.82 14.15 -2.59
CA HIS A 277 6.78 15.00 -2.01
C HIS A 277 5.83 15.68 -3.02
N GLU A 278 6.12 15.65 -4.34
CA GLU A 278 5.41 16.46 -5.35
C GLU A 278 4.57 15.68 -6.36
N LYS A 279 4.45 14.35 -6.26
CA LYS A 279 4.01 13.53 -7.42
C LYS A 279 2.67 12.78 -7.27
N LEU A 280 2.00 12.83 -6.12
CA LEU A 280 0.66 12.26 -5.93
C LEU A 280 -0.34 13.36 -5.55
N ALA A 281 -1.05 13.90 -6.55
CA ALA A 281 -2.13 14.85 -6.36
C ALA A 281 -3.46 14.23 -6.82
N PRO A 282 -4.60 14.62 -6.23
CA PRO A 282 -5.90 14.30 -6.82
C PRO A 282 -5.95 14.91 -8.22
N GLU A 283 -6.38 14.15 -9.23
CA GLU A 283 -6.63 14.68 -10.57
C GLU A 283 -7.61 15.85 -10.44
N GLN A 284 -7.16 17.07 -10.73
CA GLN A 284 -8.04 18.22 -10.92
C GLN A 284 -8.26 18.34 -12.41
N ASP A 285 -9.52 18.36 -12.85
CA ASP A 285 -9.92 18.53 -14.24
C ASP A 285 -9.11 19.64 -14.94
N GLY A 286 -8.14 19.22 -15.74
CA GLY A 286 -7.57 20.00 -16.82
C GLY A 286 -8.24 19.51 -18.09
N VAL A 287 -9.01 20.37 -18.75
CA VAL A 287 -9.58 20.14 -20.07
C VAL A 287 -8.51 19.52 -20.98
N ALA A 288 -8.69 18.25 -21.32
CA ALA A 288 -7.87 17.57 -22.31
C ALA A 288 -8.12 18.24 -23.67
N VAL A 289 -7.23 19.13 -24.09
CA VAL A 289 -7.11 19.47 -25.50
C VAL A 289 -6.50 18.24 -26.16
N HIS A 290 -7.36 17.40 -26.74
CA HIS A 290 -6.95 16.42 -27.73
C HIS A 290 -6.28 17.18 -28.87
N GLN A 291 -4.95 17.14 -28.92
CA GLN A 291 -4.23 17.44 -30.16
C GLN A 291 -4.21 16.14 -30.95
N GLU A 292 -5.13 16.04 -31.90
CA GLU A 292 -5.13 15.01 -32.93
C GLU A 292 -3.78 15.03 -33.64
N CYS A 293 -3.07 13.90 -33.61
CA CYS A 293 -2.04 13.61 -34.60
C CYS A 293 -2.76 13.30 -35.91
N GLU A 294 -2.89 14.29 -36.79
CA GLU A 294 -3.14 14.05 -38.20
C GLU A 294 -1.84 13.57 -38.89
N ALA A 295 -2.06 12.73 -39.90
CA ALA A 295 -1.10 11.96 -40.67
C ALA A 295 -0.17 12.80 -41.58
#